data_AF-A0A072ZQ91-F1
#
_entry.id   AF-A0A072ZQ91-F1
#
_cell.length_a   1.000
_cell.length_b   1.000
_cell.length_c   1.000
_cell.angle_alpha   90.00
_cell.angle_beta   90.00
_cell.angle_gamma   90.00
#
_symmetry.space_group_name_H-M   'P 1'
#
loop_
_entity.id
_entity.type
_entity.pdbx_description
1 polymer ?
#
loop_
_entity_poly.entity_id
_entity_poly.type
_entity_poly.pdbx_seq_one_letter_code
_entity_poly.pdbx_strand_id
1 'polypeptide(L)'
;MHDPVSPLRVFDEGSWLFRQMVQAQPFIRQSGMVLAELGLLLALGLGYLCWQEGSRWYAVGAGLALLGSLLLVVVRHNYDWWLFKLGPRGRLYIPFD
;
A
#
# COMPACT_ATOMS: atom_id res chain seq x y z
N MET A 1 -15.92 -31.66 13.40
CA MET A 1 -15.24 -31.90 12.11
C MET A 1 -15.15 -30.55 11.42
N HIS A 2 -14.05 -29.81 11.65
CA HIS A 2 -13.84 -28.51 11.01
C HIS A 2 -13.39 -28.79 9.58
N ASP A 3 -14.28 -28.56 8.61
CA ASP A 3 -13.88 -28.59 7.20
C ASP A 3 -12.73 -27.60 7.02
N PRO A 4 -11.57 -28.02 6.49
CA PRO A 4 -10.52 -27.09 6.13
C PRO A 4 -11.08 -26.19 5.04
N VAL A 5 -11.42 -24.97 5.41
CA VAL A 5 -11.91 -23.96 4.48
C VAL A 5 -10.82 -23.76 3.46
N SER A 6 -11.07 -24.19 2.23
CA SER A 6 -10.13 -24.00 1.15
C SER A 6 -9.90 -22.49 0.95
N PRO A 7 -8.64 -22.01 0.91
CA PRO A 7 -8.33 -20.58 0.79
C PRO A 7 -8.95 -19.93 -0.46
N LEU A 8 -9.23 -20.74 -1.49
CA LEU A 8 -9.94 -20.37 -2.71
C LEU A 8 -11.40 -19.91 -2.45
N ARG A 9 -12.13 -20.54 -1.51
CA ARG A 9 -13.51 -20.11 -1.19
C ARG A 9 -13.55 -18.74 -0.50
N VAL A 10 -12.55 -18.43 0.31
CA VAL A 10 -12.45 -17.13 1.00
C VAL A 10 -12.15 -15.99 0.02
N PHE A 11 -11.39 -16.29 -1.05
CA PHE A 11 -11.13 -15.35 -2.13
C PHE A 11 -12.38 -15.04 -2.97
N ASP A 12 -13.20 -16.05 -3.26
CA ASP A 12 -14.42 -15.88 -4.06
C ASP A 12 -15.57 -15.17 -3.32
N GLU A 13 -15.70 -15.39 -2.02
CA GLU A 13 -16.67 -14.71 -1.14
C GLU A 13 -16.22 -13.28 -0.73
N GLY A 14 -14.96 -12.92 -1.02
CA GLY A 14 -14.39 -11.62 -0.69
C GLY A 14 -14.93 -10.48 -1.58
N SER A 15 -14.97 -9.28 -1.00
CA SER A 15 -15.29 -8.05 -1.74
C SER A 15 -14.34 -7.85 -2.93
N TRP A 16 -14.78 -7.13 -3.97
CA TRP A 16 -13.94 -6.86 -5.14
C TRP A 16 -12.61 -6.17 -4.76
N LEU A 17 -12.66 -5.25 -3.78
CA LEU A 17 -11.48 -4.59 -3.22
C LEU A 17 -10.54 -5.56 -2.48
N PHE A 18 -11.08 -6.54 -1.76
CA PHE A 18 -10.28 -7.57 -1.09
C PHE A 18 -9.48 -8.40 -2.11
N ARG A 19 -10.10 -8.81 -3.22
CA ARG A 19 -9.42 -9.56 -4.29
C ARG A 19 -8.31 -8.74 -4.94
N GLN A 20 -8.54 -7.46 -5.19
CA GLN A 20 -7.52 -6.56 -5.73
C GLN A 20 -6.35 -6.36 -4.75
N MET A 21 -6.62 -6.19 -3.46
CA MET A 21 -5.57 -6.11 -2.45
C MET A 21 -4.79 -7.43 -2.35
N VAL A 22 -5.44 -8.59 -2.36
CA VAL A 22 -4.70 -9.87 -2.33
C VAL A 22 -3.81 -10.04 -3.57
N GLN A 23 -4.25 -9.63 -4.77
CA GLN A 23 -3.41 -9.63 -5.97
C GLN A 23 -2.27 -8.60 -5.92
N ALA A 24 -2.53 -7.43 -5.33
CA ALA A 24 -1.53 -6.37 -5.16
C ALA A 24 -0.57 -6.65 -3.99
N GLN A 25 -0.85 -7.64 -3.14
CA GLN A 25 -0.06 -7.99 -1.96
C GLN A 25 1.43 -8.25 -2.26
N PRO A 26 1.83 -9.11 -3.23
CA PRO A 26 3.24 -9.31 -3.55
C PRO A 26 3.92 -8.00 -3.97
N PHE A 27 3.21 -7.16 -4.74
CA PHE A 27 3.73 -5.87 -5.17
C PHE A 27 3.90 -4.92 -3.97
N ILE A 28 2.87 -4.72 -3.16
CA ILE A 28 2.92 -3.78 -2.01
C ILE A 28 3.93 -4.24 -0.95
N ARG A 29 4.05 -5.56 -0.70
CA ARG A 29 5.01 -6.12 0.26
C ARG A 29 6.45 -6.04 -0.25
N GLN A 30 6.69 -6.25 -1.55
CA GLN A 30 8.04 -6.29 -2.12
C GLN A 30 8.51 -4.92 -2.64
N SER A 31 7.71 -4.22 -3.45
CA SER A 31 8.06 -2.94 -4.08
C SER A 31 7.58 -1.72 -3.30
N GLY A 32 6.65 -1.86 -2.34
CA GLY A 32 6.06 -0.72 -1.63
C GLY A 32 7.05 0.11 -0.80
N MET A 33 8.06 -0.51 -0.17
CA MET A 33 9.13 0.24 0.53
C MET A 33 10.05 0.95 -0.46
N VAL A 34 10.45 0.26 -1.52
CA VAL A 34 11.32 0.84 -2.56
C VAL A 34 10.64 2.03 -3.22
N LEU A 35 9.35 1.91 -3.55
CA LEU A 35 8.55 3.02 -4.09
C LEU A 35 8.41 4.18 -3.10
N ALA A 36 8.22 3.89 -1.81
CA ALA A 36 8.18 4.93 -0.78
C ALA A 36 9.52 5.65 -0.64
N GLU A 37 10.64 4.93 -0.64
CA GLU A 37 11.98 5.51 -0.59
C GLU A 37 12.27 6.37 -1.82
N LEU A 38 11.95 5.88 -3.02
CA LEU A 38 12.07 6.65 -4.25
C LEU A 38 11.20 7.91 -4.22
N GLY A 39 9.97 7.82 -3.70
CA GLY A 39 9.10 8.97 -3.50
C GLY A 39 9.66 10.00 -2.51
N LEU A 40 10.33 9.53 -1.45
CA LEU A 40 10.99 10.40 -0.48
C LEU A 40 12.23 11.09 -1.07
N LEU A 41 13.02 10.37 -1.87
CA LEU A 41 14.15 10.95 -2.61
C LEU A 41 13.66 11.97 -3.65
N LEU A 42 12.58 11.68 -4.36
CA LEU A 42 11.95 12.60 -5.30
C LEU A 42 11.48 13.87 -4.58
N ALA A 43 10.83 13.72 -3.43
CA ALA A 43 10.41 14.84 -2.60
C ALA A 43 11.58 15.74 -2.16
N LEU A 44 12.68 15.13 -1.71
CA LEU A 44 13.88 15.86 -1.32
C LEU A 44 14.51 16.59 -2.52
N GLY A 45 14.58 15.93 -3.68
CA GLY A 45 15.09 16.53 -4.92
C GLY A 45 14.23 17.72 -5.39
N LEU A 46 12.90 17.57 -5.35
CA LEU A 46 11.97 18.65 -5.68
C LEU A 46 12.01 19.78 -4.64
N GLY A 47 12.19 19.46 -3.36
CA GLY A 47 12.38 20.45 -2.31
C GLY A 47 13.67 21.27 -2.52
N TYR A 48 14.76 20.61 -2.91
CA TYR A 48 16.01 21.27 -3.27
C TYR A 48 15.85 22.19 -4.48
N LEU A 49 15.19 21.72 -5.56
CA LEU A 49 14.89 22.55 -6.73
C LEU A 49 13.96 23.72 -6.38
N CYS A 50 13.00 23.53 -5.47
CA CYS A 50 12.16 24.62 -4.97
C CYS A 50 13.00 25.69 -4.25
N TRP A 51 13.99 25.28 -3.46
CA TRP A 51 14.91 26.20 -2.79
C TRP A 51 15.79 26.95 -3.80
N GLN A 52 16.28 26.26 -4.83
CA GLN A 52 17.17 26.83 -5.83
C GLN A 52 16.47 27.76 -6.83
N GLU A 53 15.33 27.34 -7.39
CA GLU A 53 14.62 28.07 -8.45
C GLU A 53 13.50 28.97 -7.91
N GLY A 54 13.12 28.84 -6.63
CA GLY A 54 12.05 29.63 -6.00
C GLY A 54 10.65 29.36 -6.56
N SER A 55 10.50 28.36 -7.44
CA SER A 55 9.23 28.04 -8.10
C SER A 55 8.32 27.22 -7.20
N ARG A 56 7.10 27.73 -7.01
CA ARG A 56 6.05 27.09 -6.20
C ARG A 56 5.60 25.74 -6.76
N TRP A 57 5.80 25.49 -8.05
CA TRP A 57 5.43 24.21 -8.68
C TRP A 57 6.27 23.04 -8.14
N TYR A 58 7.54 23.26 -7.83
CA TYR A 58 8.35 22.22 -7.18
C TYR A 58 7.95 21.99 -5.73
N ALA A 59 7.47 23.01 -5.01
CA ALA A 59 6.91 22.82 -3.67
C ALA A 59 5.66 21.92 -3.71
N VAL A 60 4.76 22.14 -4.69
CA VAL A 60 3.58 21.30 -4.90
C VAL A 60 4.00 19.88 -5.28
N GLY A 61 4.96 19.73 -6.19
CA GLY A 61 5.50 18.42 -6.56
C GLY A 61 6.14 17.67 -5.39
N ALA A 62 6.96 18.36 -4.58
CA ALA A 62 7.58 17.80 -3.38
C ALA A 62 6.53 17.37 -2.35
N GLY A 63 5.50 18.19 -2.14
CA GLY A 63 4.38 17.87 -1.26
C GLY A 63 3.60 16.63 -1.72
N LEU A 64 3.29 16.53 -3.02
CA LEU A 64 2.63 15.36 -3.59
C LEU A 64 3.49 14.10 -3.50
N ALA A 65 4.79 14.21 -3.74
CA ALA A 65 5.73 13.11 -3.62
C ALA A 65 5.86 12.61 -2.17
N LEU A 66 5.93 13.53 -1.19
CA LEU A 66 5.92 13.19 0.24
C LEU A 66 4.61 12.52 0.65
N LEU A 67 3.47 13.08 0.24
CA LEU A 67 2.17 12.50 0.54
C LEU A 67 2.04 11.10 -0.06
N GLY A 68 2.47 10.91 -1.32
CA GLY A 68 2.46 9.60 -1.97
C GLY A 68 3.36 8.58 -1.27
N SER A 69 4.57 8.99 -0.88
CA SER A 69 5.50 8.15 -0.11
C SER A 69 4.90 7.77 1.26
N LEU A 70 4.39 8.73 2.01
CA LEU A 70 3.75 8.50 3.31
C LEU A 70 2.55 7.55 3.18
N LEU A 71 1.71 7.77 2.17
CA LEU A 71 0.54 6.92 1.90
C LEU A 71 0.97 5.47 1.64
N LEU A 72 2.02 5.27 0.83
CA LEU A 72 2.56 3.93 0.56
C LEU A 72 3.06 3.25 1.84
N VAL A 73 3.76 3.99 2.71
CA VAL A 73 4.20 3.45 4.02
C VAL A 73 3.01 3.09 4.90
N VAL A 74 2.01 3.97 5.01
CA VAL A 74 0.82 3.74 5.84
C VAL A 74 0.01 2.56 5.33
N VAL A 75 -0.20 2.46 4.01
CA VAL A 75 -0.94 1.35 3.37
C VAL A 75 -0.20 0.04 3.59
N ARG A 76 1.13 0.01 3.40
CA ARG A 76 1.93 -1.19 3.67
C ARG A 76 1.91 -1.58 5.15
N HIS A 77 2.05 -0.62 6.06
CA HIS A 77 2.10 -0.91 7.50
C HIS A 77 0.75 -1.39 8.04
N ASN A 78 -0.35 -0.84 7.52
CA ASN A 78 -1.71 -1.23 7.90
C ASN A 78 -2.31 -2.29 6.95
N TYR A 79 -1.50 -2.92 6.10
CA TYR A 79 -2.00 -3.80 5.04
C TYR A 79 -2.79 -4.97 5.60
N ASP A 80 -2.27 -5.59 6.66
CA ASP A 80 -2.93 -6.70 7.35
C ASP A 80 -4.25 -6.27 8.00
N TRP A 81 -4.30 -5.04 8.51
CA TRP A 81 -5.53 -4.46 9.06
C TRP A 81 -6.58 -4.20 7.97
N TRP A 82 -6.16 -3.71 6.80
CA TRP A 82 -7.05 -3.51 5.65
C TRP A 82 -7.59 -4.84 5.12
N LEU A 83 -6.74 -5.87 5.01
CA LEU A 83 -7.15 -7.22 4.65
C LEU A 83 -8.12 -7.81 5.68
N PHE A 84 -7.89 -7.58 6.97
CA PHE A 84 -8.79 -8.02 8.04
C PHE A 84 -10.16 -7.33 7.97
N LYS A 85 -10.20 -6.02 7.70
CA LYS A 85 -11.44 -5.23 7.64
C LYS A 85 -12.27 -5.54 6.38
N LEU A 86 -11.61 -5.80 5.26
CA LEU A 86 -12.23 -6.05 3.95
C LEU A 86 -12.49 -7.53 3.67
N GLY A 87 -11.89 -8.43 4.46
CA GLY A 87 -12.11 -9.86 4.42
C GLY A 87 -13.50 -10.25 4.95
N PRO A 88 -14.05 -11.39 4.51
CA PRO A 88 -15.37 -11.85 4.95
C PRO A 88 -15.40 -12.08 6.47
N ARG A 89 -16.46 -11.55 7.12
CA ARG A 89 -16.64 -11.60 8.59
C ARG A 89 -16.56 -13.06 9.08
N GLY A 90 -15.55 -13.36 9.90
CA GLY A 90 -15.43 -14.63 10.62
C GLY A 90 -14.37 -15.62 10.11
N ARG A 91 -13.54 -15.26 9.12
CA ARG A 91 -12.41 -16.09 8.70
C ARG A 91 -11.12 -15.28 8.60
N LEU A 92 -10.14 -15.59 9.47
CA LEU A 92 -8.78 -15.09 9.35
C LEU A 92 -8.21 -15.60 8.03
N TYR A 93 -7.96 -14.70 7.09
CA TYR A 93 -7.04 -14.99 5.99
C TYR A 93 -5.63 -14.91 6.58
N ILE A 94 -5.09 -16.06 6.98
CA ILE A 94 -3.67 -16.19 7.31
C ILE A 94 -2.98 -16.35 5.96
N PRO A 95 -2.24 -15.33 5.46
CA PRO A 95 -1.41 -15.53 4.29
C PRO A 95 -0.40 -16.63 4.65
N PHE A 96 -0.43 -17.74 3.90
CA PHE A 96 0.57 -18.79 4.02
C PHE A 96 1.96 -18.16 3.84
N ASP A 97 2.81 -18.32 4.86
CA ASP A 97 4.26 -18.22 4.73
C ASP A 97 4.78 -19.36 3.83
#